data_AF-F0JKL9-F1
#
_entry.id   AF-F0JKL9-F1
#
_cell.length_a   1.000
_cell.length_b   1.000
_cell.length_c   1.000
_cell.angle_alpha   90.00
_cell.angle_beta   90.00
_cell.angle_gamma   90.00
#
_symmetry.space_group_name_H-M   'P 1'
#
loop_
_entity.id
_entity.type
_entity.pdbx_description
1 polymer ?
#
loop_
_entity_poly.entity_id
_entity_poly.type
_entity_poly.pdbx_seq_one_letter_code
_entity_poly.pdbx_strand_id
1 'polypeptide(L)'
;MPNDIRQLEESILRMTAVVRAKQAALTAQSFGEETDPKLRPRGWWVLACGEPFDATSFDQRELARQRLLADTRKAGLVLPENIWVWDENGTAQLVISTVPSIQRANILAQKLREKGLTIRIKREDF
;
A
#
# COMPACT_ATOMS: atom_id res chain seq x y z
N MET A 1 -39.99 4.46 4.70
CA MET A 1 -39.25 4.57 3.42
C MET A 1 -37.76 4.34 3.68
N PRO A 2 -37.22 3.11 3.49
CA PRO A 2 -35.80 2.79 3.69
C PRO A 2 -35.06 2.50 2.37
N ASN A 3 -35.49 3.11 1.25
CA ASN A 3 -34.99 2.79 -0.10
C ASN A 3 -33.79 3.65 -0.53
N ASP A 4 -33.66 4.88 0.00
CA ASP A 4 -32.60 5.83 -0.40
C ASP A 4 -31.20 5.46 0.09
N ILE A 5 -31.08 4.94 1.32
CA ILE A 5 -29.77 4.62 1.91
C ILE A 5 -29.09 3.47 1.14
N ARG A 6 -29.87 2.44 0.75
CA ARG A 6 -29.39 1.29 -0.01
C ARG A 6 -28.93 1.69 -1.42
N GLN A 7 -29.63 2.62 -2.06
CA GLN A 7 -29.23 3.15 -3.37
C GLN A 7 -27.93 3.95 -3.30
N LEU A 8 -27.71 4.69 -2.21
CA LEU A 8 -26.48 5.45 -1.98
C LEU A 8 -25.28 4.51 -1.75
N GLU A 9 -25.44 3.48 -0.94
CA GLU A 9 -24.40 2.47 -0.67
C GLU A 9 -24.01 1.70 -1.94
N GLU A 10 -24.99 1.29 -2.75
CA GLU A 10 -24.74 0.64 -4.03
C GLU A 10 -24.00 1.56 -5.02
N SER A 11 -24.33 2.84 -5.03
CA SER A 11 -23.63 3.84 -5.87
C SER A 11 -22.16 3.99 -5.45
N ILE A 12 -21.90 4.08 -4.14
CA ILE A 12 -20.53 4.14 -3.58
C ILE A 12 -19.74 2.87 -3.92
N LEU A 13 -20.34 1.69 -3.79
CA LEU A 13 -19.71 0.42 -4.13
C LEU A 13 -19.37 0.33 -5.63
N ARG A 14 -20.28 0.73 -6.52
CA ARG A 14 -20.06 0.74 -7.98
C ARG A 14 -18.97 1.74 -8.37
N MET A 15 -19.00 2.96 -7.81
CA MET A 15 -17.95 3.96 -8.06
C MET A 15 -16.58 3.46 -7.59
N THR A 16 -16.51 2.85 -6.40
CA THR A 16 -15.28 2.29 -5.85
C THR A 16 -14.76 1.14 -6.72
N ALA A 17 -15.64 0.27 -7.24
CA ALA A 17 -15.26 -0.82 -8.13
C ALA A 17 -14.70 -0.31 -9.48
N VAL A 18 -15.34 0.70 -10.08
CA VAL A 18 -14.88 1.30 -11.35
C VAL A 18 -13.52 1.98 -11.19
N VAL A 19 -13.31 2.72 -10.09
CA VAL A 19 -12.02 3.34 -9.79
C VAL A 19 -10.95 2.26 -9.62
N ARG A 20 -11.23 1.17 -8.91
CA ARG A 20 -10.30 0.05 -8.73
C ARG A 20 -9.95 -0.66 -10.04
N ALA A 21 -10.92 -0.92 -10.90
CA ALA A 21 -10.70 -1.54 -12.21
C ALA A 21 -9.82 -0.65 -13.10
N LYS A 22 -10.07 0.67 -13.12
CA LYS A 22 -9.21 1.63 -13.82
C LYS A 22 -7.80 1.69 -13.23
N GLN A 23 -7.67 1.69 -11.90
CA GLN A 23 -6.38 1.69 -11.24
C GLN A 23 -5.57 0.43 -11.58
N ALA A 24 -6.19 -0.75 -11.55
CA ALA A 24 -5.55 -2.02 -11.90
C ALA A 24 -5.14 -2.07 -13.38
N ALA A 25 -5.99 -1.58 -14.29
CA ALA A 25 -5.67 -1.50 -15.72
C ALA A 25 -4.52 -0.52 -16.01
N LEU A 26 -4.49 0.64 -15.35
CA LEU A 26 -3.41 1.63 -15.46
C LEU A 26 -2.09 1.11 -14.88
N THR A 27 -2.17 0.34 -13.79
CA THR A 27 -1.03 -0.37 -13.23
C THR A 27 -0.52 -1.39 -14.26
N ALA A 28 -1.37 -2.26 -14.80
CA ALA A 28 -0.96 -3.24 -15.82
C ALA A 28 -0.30 -2.57 -17.04
N GLN A 29 -0.89 -1.50 -17.58
CA GLN A 29 -0.29 -0.74 -18.70
C GLN A 29 1.06 -0.10 -18.32
N SER A 30 1.22 0.32 -17.07
CA SER A 30 2.45 0.94 -16.58
C SER A 30 3.59 -0.06 -16.33
N PHE A 31 3.27 -1.34 -16.13
CA PHE A 31 4.23 -2.43 -15.94
C PHE A 31 4.57 -3.19 -17.24
N GLY A 32 3.91 -2.85 -18.35
CA GLY A 32 4.04 -3.53 -19.66
C GLY A 32 3.04 -4.68 -19.84
N GLU A 33 2.84 -5.14 -21.08
CA GLU A 33 1.93 -6.24 -21.44
C GLU A 33 2.48 -7.64 -21.07
N GLU A 34 3.61 -7.71 -20.36
CA GLU A 34 4.25 -8.98 -20.00
C GLU A 34 3.42 -9.73 -18.95
N THR A 35 2.83 -10.84 -19.39
CA THR A 35 1.98 -11.69 -18.56
C THR A 35 2.77 -12.66 -17.69
N ASP A 36 4.05 -12.93 -18.00
CA ASP A 36 4.88 -13.79 -17.15
C ASP A 36 5.36 -13.03 -15.89
N PRO A 37 4.92 -13.44 -14.68
CA PRO A 37 5.32 -12.78 -13.43
C PRO A 37 6.84 -12.82 -13.17
N LYS A 38 7.60 -13.73 -13.81
CA LYS A 38 9.07 -13.79 -13.71
C LYS A 38 9.78 -12.79 -14.62
N LEU A 39 9.13 -12.37 -15.71
CA LEU A 39 9.69 -11.46 -16.72
C LEU A 39 9.18 -10.02 -16.56
N ARG A 40 8.15 -9.80 -15.74
CA ARG A 40 7.70 -8.45 -15.40
C ARG A 40 8.86 -7.62 -14.83
N PRO A 41 9.10 -6.39 -15.34
CA PRO A 41 10.07 -5.50 -14.71
C PRO A 41 9.65 -5.27 -13.27
N ARG A 42 10.46 -5.79 -12.33
CA ARG A 42 10.24 -5.67 -10.89
C ARG A 42 9.98 -4.22 -10.52
N GLY A 43 8.84 -3.97 -9.89
CA GLY A 43 8.47 -2.62 -9.50
C GLY A 43 9.30 -2.08 -8.35
N TRP A 44 9.03 -0.82 -8.03
CA TRP A 44 9.52 -0.16 -6.83
C TRP A 44 8.41 -0.15 -5.81
N TRP A 45 8.64 -0.80 -4.67
CA TRP A 45 7.78 -0.73 -3.51
C TRP A 45 7.98 0.59 -2.80
N VAL A 46 6.86 1.24 -2.48
CA VAL A 46 6.79 2.35 -1.54
C VAL A 46 6.22 1.80 -0.24
N LEU A 47 7.07 1.72 0.77
CA LEU A 47 6.80 1.09 2.06
C LEU A 47 6.58 2.16 3.12
N ALA A 48 5.50 2.06 3.88
CA ALA A 48 5.37 2.79 5.14
C ALA A 48 6.08 2.00 6.25
N CYS A 49 6.93 2.68 7.01
CA CYS A 49 7.71 2.07 8.09
C CYS A 49 7.13 2.52 9.44
N GLY A 50 6.90 1.54 10.31
CA GLY A 50 6.51 1.77 11.70
C GLY A 50 7.71 2.05 12.59
N GLU A 51 7.44 2.06 13.89
CA GLU A 51 8.48 2.14 14.92
C GLU A 51 9.29 0.83 15.00
N PRO A 52 10.57 0.90 15.42
CA PRO A 52 11.34 -0.29 15.77
C PRO A 52 10.67 -1.08 16.90
N PHE A 53 10.78 -2.40 16.85
CA PHE A 53 10.25 -3.31 17.86
C PHE A 53 11.19 -4.51 18.06
N ASP A 54 11.07 -5.21 19.19
CA ASP A 54 11.81 -6.45 19.41
C ASP A 54 11.28 -7.57 18.51
N ALA A 55 12.08 -7.97 17.53
CA ALA A 55 11.72 -9.00 16.55
C ALA A 55 11.42 -10.37 17.17
N THR A 56 11.93 -10.65 18.38
CA THR A 56 11.71 -11.91 19.08
C THR A 56 10.39 -11.92 19.86
N SER A 57 9.77 -10.75 20.08
CA SER A 57 8.50 -10.61 20.78
C SER A 57 7.33 -10.55 19.79
N PHE A 58 6.49 -11.58 19.82
CA PHE A 58 5.27 -11.63 19.00
C PHE A 58 4.32 -10.47 19.31
N ASP A 59 4.14 -10.15 20.59
CA ASP A 59 3.20 -9.11 21.01
C ASP A 59 3.64 -7.71 20.55
N GLN A 60 4.93 -7.40 20.65
CA GLN A 60 5.46 -6.14 20.14
C GLN A 60 5.33 -6.05 18.62
N ARG A 61 5.53 -7.17 17.92
CA ARG A 61 5.37 -7.25 16.46
C ARG A 61 3.93 -6.98 16.01
N GLU A 62 2.95 -7.56 16.69
CA GLU A 62 1.54 -7.33 16.39
C GLU A 62 1.14 -5.87 16.71
N LEU A 63 1.58 -5.36 17.86
CA LEU A 63 1.33 -3.97 18.26
C LEU A 63 1.91 -2.97 17.25
N ALA A 64 3.13 -3.21 16.78
CA ALA A 64 3.77 -2.37 15.76
C ALA A 64 2.98 -2.38 14.44
N ARG A 65 2.44 -3.53 14.01
CA ARG A 65 1.56 -3.61 12.84
C ARG A 65 0.29 -2.81 13.02
N GLN A 66 -0.38 -2.94 14.17
CA GLN A 66 -1.63 -2.23 14.43
C GLN A 66 -1.42 -0.71 14.46
N ARG A 67 -0.34 -0.25 15.09
CA ARG A 67 0.04 1.18 15.10
C ARG A 67 0.31 1.71 13.69
N LEU A 68 1.16 1.02 12.92
CA LEU A 68 1.47 1.43 11.56
C LEU A 68 0.23 1.47 10.67
N LEU A 69 -0.70 0.51 10.83
CA LEU A 69 -1.95 0.50 10.09
C LEU A 69 -2.85 1.68 10.50
N ALA A 70 -2.92 2.02 11.78
CA ALA A 70 -3.66 3.17 12.27
C ALA A 70 -3.09 4.48 11.72
N ASP A 71 -1.77 4.64 11.71
CA ASP A 71 -1.12 5.85 11.21
C ASP A 71 -1.25 5.99 9.68
N THR A 72 -1.15 4.87 8.96
CA THR A 72 -1.45 4.81 7.52
C THR A 72 -2.87 5.27 7.23
N ARG A 73 -3.85 4.85 8.04
CA ARG A 73 -5.25 5.30 7.92
C ARG A 73 -5.42 6.78 8.26
N LYS A 74 -4.76 7.28 9.31
CA LYS A 74 -4.77 8.72 9.66
C LYS A 74 -4.20 9.59 8.54
N ALA A 75 -3.21 9.10 7.80
CA ALA A 75 -2.70 9.76 6.59
C ALA A 75 -3.66 9.70 5.38
N GLY A 76 -4.85 9.10 5.55
CA GLY A 76 -5.89 9.00 4.53
C GLY A 76 -5.65 7.89 3.51
N LEU A 77 -4.82 6.89 3.84
CA LEU A 77 -4.62 5.72 2.99
C LEU A 77 -5.52 4.57 3.44
N VAL A 78 -6.32 4.07 2.51
CA VAL A 78 -7.11 2.84 2.68
C VAL A 78 -6.60 1.84 1.64
N LEU A 79 -5.84 0.86 2.11
CA LEU A 79 -5.29 -0.18 1.25
C LEU A 79 -6.32 -1.30 1.05
N PRO A 80 -6.44 -1.86 -0.16
CA PRO A 80 -7.31 -3.01 -0.41
C PRO A 80 -6.79 -4.29 0.25
N GLU A 81 -5.47 -4.39 0.41
CA GLU A 81 -4.77 -5.52 1.04
C GLU A 81 -3.57 -4.99 1.83
N ASN A 82 -3.27 -5.63 2.96
CA ASN A 82 -2.14 -5.26 3.82
C ASN A 82 -0.99 -6.24 3.62
N ILE A 83 -0.04 -5.89 2.75
CA ILE A 83 1.16 -6.70 2.49
C ILE A 83 2.26 -6.25 3.46
N TRP A 84 2.62 -7.12 4.40
CA TRP A 84 3.64 -6.85 5.42
C TRP A 84 5.02 -7.32 4.99
N VAL A 85 5.99 -6.42 5.03
CA VAL A 85 7.41 -6.70 4.78
C VAL A 85 8.15 -6.65 6.11
N TRP A 86 9.03 -7.63 6.31
CA TRP A 86 9.89 -7.71 7.48
C TRP A 86 11.32 -7.39 7.08
N ASP A 87 11.95 -6.58 7.90
CA ASP A 87 13.37 -6.25 7.82
C ASP A 87 14.06 -6.88 9.03
N GLU A 88 15.29 -7.34 8.83
CA GLU A 88 16.21 -7.84 9.86
C GLU A 88 16.38 -6.84 11.01
N ASN A 89 16.17 -5.55 10.75
CA ASN A 89 16.24 -4.46 11.72
C ASN A 89 14.98 -4.32 12.62
N GLY A 90 14.05 -5.28 12.62
CA GLY A 90 12.92 -5.28 13.57
C GLY A 90 11.97 -4.10 13.39
N THR A 91 11.61 -3.78 12.14
CA THR A 91 10.67 -2.68 11.83
C THR A 91 9.50 -3.20 11.00
N ALA A 92 8.27 -2.85 11.40
CA ALA A 92 7.08 -3.27 10.68
C ALA A 92 6.98 -2.42 9.42
N GLN A 93 6.86 -3.04 8.25
CA GLN A 93 6.75 -2.33 6.98
C GLN A 93 5.50 -2.78 6.23
N LEU A 94 4.80 -1.81 5.66
CA LEU A 94 3.56 -2.03 4.92
C LEU A 94 3.73 -1.52 3.49
N VAL A 95 3.46 -2.38 2.50
CA VAL A 95 3.48 -1.96 1.09
C VAL A 95 2.29 -1.05 0.83
N ILE A 96 2.56 0.22 0.49
CA ILE A 96 1.54 1.19 0.13
C ILE A 96 1.20 1.10 -1.36
N SER A 97 2.22 0.95 -2.20
CA SER A 97 2.06 0.81 -3.64
C SER A 97 3.32 0.24 -4.28
N THR A 98 3.13 -0.44 -5.41
CA THR A 98 4.19 -0.82 -6.33
C THR A 98 4.09 0.05 -7.57
N VAL A 99 5.18 0.70 -7.98
CA VAL A 99 5.22 1.60 -9.13
C VAL A 99 6.35 1.22 -10.10
N PRO A 100 6.23 1.47 -11.40
CA PRO A 100 7.17 0.93 -12.39
C PRO A 100 8.53 1.63 -12.41
N SER A 101 8.66 2.81 -11.81
CA SER A 101 9.90 3.60 -11.86
C SER A 101 10.24 4.24 -10.52
N ILE A 102 11.54 4.42 -10.29
CA ILE A 102 12.06 5.05 -9.07
C ILE A 102 11.61 6.52 -8.96
N GLN A 103 11.44 7.22 -10.08
CA GLN A 103 10.96 8.60 -10.09
C GLN A 103 9.52 8.68 -9.57
N ARG A 104 8.63 7.77 -10.02
CA ARG A 104 7.26 7.69 -9.49
C ARG A 104 7.26 7.30 -8.01
N ALA A 105 8.15 6.40 -7.59
CA ALA A 105 8.28 6.00 -6.20
C ALA A 105 8.68 7.19 -5.32
N ASN A 106 9.64 8.00 -5.76
CA ASN A 106 10.09 9.20 -5.03
C ASN A 106 8.99 10.26 -4.92
N ILE A 107 8.26 10.55 -6.01
CA ILE A 107 7.14 11.50 -5.98
C ILE A 107 6.06 11.05 -5.00
N LEU A 108 5.70 9.76 -5.03
CA LEU A 108 4.72 9.20 -4.09
C LEU A 108 5.24 9.26 -2.65
N ALA A 109 6.49 8.85 -2.42
CA ALA A 109 7.10 8.87 -1.11
C ALA A 109 7.13 10.28 -0.50
N GLN A 110 7.45 11.30 -1.29
CA GLN A 110 7.44 12.69 -0.83
C GLN A 110 6.05 13.11 -0.34
N LYS A 111 4.99 12.87 -1.14
CA LYS A 111 3.61 13.20 -0.75
C LYS A 111 3.16 12.48 0.51
N LEU A 112 3.64 11.25 0.74
CA LEU A 112 3.30 10.47 1.92
C LEU A 112 4.10 10.92 3.15
N ARG A 113 5.34 11.37 2.98
CA ARG A 113 6.13 12.00 4.05
C ARG A 113 5.52 13.32 4.50
N GLU A 114 4.99 14.13 3.58
CA GLU A 114 4.23 15.34 3.91
C GLU A 114 2.98 15.06 4.76
N LYS A 115 2.44 13.83 4.68
CA LYS A 115 1.33 13.35 5.52
C LYS A 115 1.79 12.72 6.84
N GLY A 116 3.07 12.81 7.18
CA GLY A 116 3.63 12.32 8.44
C GLY A 116 4.02 10.84 8.43
N LEU A 117 4.07 10.17 7.27
CA LEU A 117 4.52 8.77 7.19
C LEU A 117 6.02 8.67 6.96
N THR A 118 6.67 7.76 7.67
CA THR A 118 8.05 7.36 7.36
C THR A 118 8.02 6.42 6.17
N ILE A 119 8.66 6.81 5.07
CA ILE A 119 8.63 6.05 3.80
C ILE A 119 10.00 5.55 3.37
N ARG A 120 10.06 4.25 3.06
CA ARG A 120 11.20 3.58 2.42
C ARG A 120 10.83 3.15 1.00
N ILE A 121 11.79 3.28 0.08
CA ILE A 121 11.64 2.79 -1.30
C ILE A 121 12.57 1.59 -1.44
N LYS A 122 12.05 0.47 -1.93
CA LYS A 122 12.83 -0.75 -2.19
C LYS A 122 12.44 -1.31 -3.56
N ARG A 123 13.37 -2.00 -4.22
CA ARG A 123 12.99 -2.86 -5.34
C ARG A 123 12.12 -4.00 -4.82
N GLU A 124 11.10 -4.36 -5.59
CA GLU A 124 10.28 -5.52 -5.32
C GLU A 124 11.16 -6.78 -5.30
N ASP A 125 11.12 -7.50 -4.19
CA ASP A 125 11.79 -8.79 -4.00
C ASP A 125 10.72 -9.82 -3.61
N PHE A 126 10.74 -10.97 -4.29
CA PHE A 126 9.89 -12.13 -4.00
C PHE A 126 10.64 -13.13 -3.11
#